data_AF-A0A3S4U200-F1
#
_entry.id   AF-A0A3S4U200-F1
#
_cell.length_a   1.000
_cell.length_b   1.000
_cell.length_c   1.000
_cell.angle_alpha   90.00
_cell.angle_beta   90.00
_cell.angle_gamma   90.00
#
_symmetry.space_group_name_H-M   'P 1'
#
loop_
_entity.id
_entity.type
_entity.pdbx_description
1 polymer ?
#
loop_
_entity_poly.entity_id
_entity_poly.type
_entity_poly.pdbx_seq_one_letter_code
_entity_poly.pdbx_strand_id
1 'polypeptide(L)' 'MEAEEGDTVVLLGPSGAGKSTLIRTLNLLEVPTTGQLSIANNKFDLSKATANPNAIRQLRQDVGMVFNSIIFGRI' A
#
# COMPACT_ATOMS: atom_id res chain seq x y z
N MET A 1 -1.15 10.30 8.51
CA MET A 1 -2.37 10.38 7.68
C MET A 1 -3.23 9.22 8.12
N GLU A 2 -4.47 9.51 8.48
CA GLU A 2 -5.45 8.52 8.93
C GLU A 2 -6.63 8.61 7.96
N ALA A 3 -7.23 7.47 7.67
CA ALA A 3 -8.40 7.34 6.81
C ALA A 3 -9.27 6.26 7.44
N GLU A 4 -10.55 6.57 7.60
CA GLU A 4 -11.51 5.69 8.26
C GLU A 4 -12.27 4.85 7.24
N GLU A 5 -12.92 3.80 7.72
CA GLU A 5 -13.76 2.97 6.88
C GLU A 5 -14.92 3.79 6.28
N GLY A 6 -15.07 3.72 4.95
CA GLY A 6 -16.04 4.51 4.19
C GLY A 6 -15.51 5.82 3.61
N ASP A 7 -14.29 6.24 4.00
CA ASP A 7 -13.70 7.46 3.45
C ASP A 7 -13.33 7.31 1.98
N THR A 8 -13.66 8.34 1.20
CA THR A 8 -13.10 8.53 -0.14
C THR A 8 -12.02 9.61 -0.06
N VAL A 9 -10.77 9.19 -0.14
CA VAL A 9 -9.61 10.08 0.00
C VAL A 9 -8.93 10.31 -1.35
N VAL A 10 -8.60 11.57 -1.64
CA VAL A 10 -7.88 11.97 -2.86
C VAL A 10 -6.48 12.46 -2.51
N LEU A 11 -5.46 11.88 -3.14
CA LEU A 11 -4.07 12.32 -3.00
C LEU A 11 -3.69 13.27 -4.14
N LEU A 12 -3.47 14.55 -3.80
CA LEU A 12 -3.11 15.60 -4.75
C LEU A 12 -1.64 16.04 -4.58
N GLY A 13 -1.03 16.50 -5.67
CA GLY A 13 0.34 17.02 -5.67
C GLY A 13 0.99 17.04 -7.06
N PRO A 14 2.10 17.78 -7.25
CA PRO A 14 2.77 17.88 -8.54
C PRO A 14 3.36 16.55 -9.02
N SER A 15 3.70 16.46 -10.30
CA SER A 15 4.42 15.29 -10.83
C SER A 15 5.75 15.12 -10.07
N GLY A 16 6.13 13.88 -9.77
CA GLY A 16 7.32 13.58 -8.99
C GLY A 16 7.19 13.74 -7.47
N ALA A 17 6.05 14.23 -6.94
CA ALA A 17 5.85 14.38 -5.48
C ALA A 17 5.74 13.05 -4.69
N GLY A 18 5.98 11.90 -5.33
CA GLY A 18 5.94 10.60 -4.66
C GLY A 18 4.54 9.99 -4.48
N LYS A 19 3.48 10.53 -5.10
CA LYS A 19 2.11 10.01 -4.97
C LYS A 19 1.99 8.52 -5.32
N SER A 20 2.53 8.13 -6.47
CA SER A 20 2.49 6.73 -6.91
C SER A 20 3.36 5.83 -6.04
N THR A 21 4.49 6.33 -5.53
CA THR A 21 5.33 5.64 -4.55
C THR A 21 4.54 5.37 -3.27
N LEU A 22 3.86 6.38 -2.73
CA LEU A 22 3.03 6.22 -1.54
C LEU A 22 1.94 5.15 -1.73
N ILE A 23 1.19 5.20 -2.84
CA ILE A 23 0.13 4.21 -3.09
C ILE A 23 0.71 2.79 -3.25
N ARG A 24 1.88 2.64 -3.89
CA ARG A 24 2.55 1.33 -3.97
C ARG A 24 3.08 0.84 -2.63
N THR A 25 3.51 1.75 -1.76
CA THR A 25 3.93 1.42 -0.40
C THR A 25 2.78 0.92 0.47
N LEU A 26 1.56 1.45 0.31
CA LEU A 26 0.38 0.96 1.03
C LEU A 26 0.06 -0.51 0.72
N ASN A 27 0.36 -0.97 -0.49
CA ASN A 27 0.21 -2.37 -0.90
C ASN A 27 1.50 -3.22 -0.74
N LEU A 28 2.54 -2.64 -0.13
CA LEU A 28 3.88 -3.25 -0.02
C LEU A 28 4.41 -3.77 -1.38
N LEU A 29 4.09 -3.06 -2.47
CA LEU A 29 4.72 -3.25 -3.78
C LEU A 29 6.08 -2.52 -3.83
N GLU A 30 6.19 -1.44 -3.06
CA GLU A 30 7.43 -0.70 -2.83
C GLU A 30 7.65 -0.60 -1.32
N VAL A 31 8.67 -1.28 -0.80
CA VAL A 31 8.95 -1.34 0.65
C VAL A 31 9.94 -0.24 1.02
N PRO A 32 9.55 0.74 1.86
CA PRO A 32 10.47 1.77 2.32
C PRO A 32 11.46 1.19 3.34
N THR A 33 12.57 1.88 3.54
CA THR A 33 13.67 1.40 4.40
C THR A 33 13.27 1.28 5.88
N THR A 34 12.40 2.16 6.37
CA THR A 34 11.95 2.21 7.76
C THR A 34 10.53 2.76 7.85
N GLY A 35 9.93 2.66 9.03
CA GLY A 35 8.60 3.20 9.34
C GLY A 35 7.60 2.12 9.76
N GLN A 36 6.36 2.53 9.95
CA GLN A 36 5.27 1.65 10.35
C GLN A 36 4.07 1.85 9.43
N LEU A 37 3.40 0.76 9.09
CA LEU A 37 2.17 0.76 8.30
C LEU A 37 1.09 -0.02 9.05
N SER A 38 -0.08 0.60 9.22
CA SER A 38 -1.28 -0.04 9.76
C SER A 38 -2.40 0.15 8.74
N ILE A 39 -2.90 -0.95 8.18
CA ILE A 39 -3.91 -0.93 7.10
C ILE A 39 -4.70 -2.24 7.11
N ALA A 40 -6.02 -2.18 6.90
CA ALA A 40 -6.90 -3.35 6.82
C ALA A 40 -6.64 -4.38 7.95
N ASN A 41 -6.57 -3.91 9.21
CA ASN A 41 -6.24 -4.71 10.41
C ASN A 41 -4.85 -5.39 10.44
N ASN A 42 -3.99 -5.12 9.46
CA ASN A 42 -2.62 -5.59 9.43
C ASN A 42 -1.66 -4.50 9.94
N LYS A 43 -0.60 -4.90 10.65
CA LYS A 43 0.47 -4.01 11.13
C LYS A 43 1.83 -4.50 10.65
N PHE A 44 2.61 -3.59 10.06
CA PHE A 44 3.93 -3.87 9.53
C PHE A 44 4.96 -2.90 10.09
N ASP A 45 6.06 -3.45 10.57
CA ASP A 45 7.34 -2.75 10.69
C ASP A 45 8.02 -2.79 9.32
N LEU A 46 8.12 -1.65 8.65
CA LEU A 46 8.58 -1.56 7.27
C LEU A 46 10.06 -1.91 7.13
N SER A 47 10.85 -1.79 8.21
CA SER A 47 12.25 -2.25 8.23
C SER A 47 12.38 -3.77 8.11
N LYS A 48 11.28 -4.51 8.38
CA LYS A 48 11.22 -5.98 8.36
C LYS A 48 10.08 -6.51 7.50
N ALA A 49 9.41 -5.67 6.71
CA ALA A 49 8.20 -6.05 6.00
C ALA A 49 8.41 -7.25 5.06
N THR A 50 9.61 -7.39 4.48
CA THR A 50 9.99 -8.50 3.60
C THR A 50 10.25 -9.83 4.35
N ALA A 51 10.36 -9.82 5.67
CA ALA A 51 10.65 -11.02 6.47
C ALA A 51 9.45 -11.98 6.59
N ASN A 52 8.22 -11.52 6.30
CA ASN A 52 7.02 -12.35 6.38
C ASN A 52 6.18 -12.28 5.08
N PRO A 53 6.48 -13.13 4.09
CA PRO A 53 5.75 -13.19 2.83
C PRO A 53 4.26 -13.54 2.98
N ASN A 54 3.89 -14.34 3.98
CA ASN A 54 2.51 -14.72 4.23
C ASN A 54 1.67 -13.52 4.68
N ALA A 55 2.23 -12.65 5.54
CA ALA A 55 1.58 -11.42 5.95
C ALA A 55 1.36 -10.46 4.77
N ILE A 56 2.36 -10.34 3.87
CA ILE A 56 2.21 -9.54 2.64
C ILE A 56 1.09 -10.11 1.75
N ARG A 57 1.03 -11.44 1.60
CA ARG A 57 -0.02 -12.10 0.81
C ARG A 57 -1.40 -11.82 1.41
N GLN A 58 -1.55 -11.93 2.72
CA GLN A 58 -2.82 -11.63 3.41
C GLN A 58 -3.26 -10.19 3.17
N LEU A 59 -2.34 -9.22 3.35
CA LEU A 59 -2.62 -7.81 3.07
C LEU A 59 -3.16 -7.59 1.65
N ARG A 60 -2.56 -8.24 0.65
CA ARG A 60 -2.96 -8.09 -0.76
C ARG A 60 -4.30 -8.74 -1.09
N GLN A 61 -4.83 -9.60 -0.22
CA GLN A 61 -6.20 -10.11 -0.32
C GLN A 61 -7.21 -9.11 0.25
N ASP A 62 -6.79 -8.31 1.25
CA ASP A 62 -7.63 -7.32 1.90
C ASP A 62 -7.63 -5.96 1.18
N VAL A 63 -6.56 -5.65 0.44
CA VAL A 63 -6.36 -4.37 -0.26
C VAL A 63 -6.25 -4.58 -1.77
N GLY A 64 -7.22 -4.03 -2.51
CA GLY A 64 -7.22 -3.98 -3.97
C GLY A 64 -6.53 -2.72 -4.51
N MET A 65 -5.80 -2.86 -5.61
CA MET A 65 -5.19 -1.73 -6.31
C MET A 65 -5.53 -1.76 -7.80
N VAL A 66 -6.00 -0.62 -8.33
CA VAL A 66 -6.26 -0.44 -9.76
C VAL A 66 -5.31 0.62 -10.31
N PHE A 67 -4.55 0.28 -11.35
CA PHE A 67 -3.69 1.21 -12.08
C PHE A 67 -4.40 1.73 -13.33
N ASN A 68 -4.24 3.02 -13.62
CA ASN A 68 -4.65 3.56 -14.92
C ASN A 68 -3.64 3.06 -15.98
N SER A 69 -4.12 2.28 -16.95
CA SER A 69 -3.37 1.56 -18.00
C SER A 69 -2.50 0.38 -17.54
N ILE A 70 -3.16 -0.73 -17.18
CA ILE A 70 -3.03 -2.12 -17.69
C ILE A 70 -3.78 -2.98 -16.66
N ILE A 71 -4.96 -3.49 -17.05
CA ILE A 71 -5.58 -4.62 -16.37
C ILE A 71 -4.80 -5.85 -16.84
N PHE A 72 -3.94 -6.38 -15.98
CA PHE A 72 -3.44 -7.75 -16.16
C PHE A 72 -3.47 -8.46 -14.82
N GLY A 73 -4.28 -9.51 -14.77
CA GLY A 73 -4.12 -10.62 -13.82
C GLY A 73 -4.72 -10.39 -12.44
N ARG A 74 -5.65 -11.27 -12.09
CA ARG A 74 -6.15 -11.50 -10.73
C ARG A 74 -4.97 -11.56 -9.74
N ILE A 75 -5.13 -10.84 -8.64
CA ILE A 75 -4.37 -11.03 -7.39
C ILE A 75 -4.96 -12.25 -6.66
#